data_AF-A0A1W1BXW7-F1
#
_entry.id   AF-A0A1W1BXW7-F1
#
_cell.length_a   1.000
_cell.length_b   1.000
_cell.length_c   1.000
_cell.angle_alpha   90.00
_cell.angle_beta   90.00
_cell.angle_gamma   90.00
#
_symmetry.space_group_name_H-M   'P 1'
#
loop_
_entity.id
_entity.type
_entity.pdbx_description
1 polymer ?
#
loop_
_entity_poly.entity_id
_entity_poly.type
_entity_poly.pdbx_seq_one_letter_code
_entity_poly.pdbx_strand_id
1 'polypeptide(L)'
;MQLSRYKAQEIIRATRGKIFSCEFIKKDGSLRKMIARIGVKKNLKGGKNGASEKNSLITVWDMTVGGYRMINLATLQALKVGGVRYEVI
;
A
#
# COMPACT_ATOMS: atom_id res chain seq x y z
N MET A 1 -1.47 17.39 1.37
CA MET A 1 -0.02 17.66 1.28
C MET A 1 0.56 16.84 0.14
N GLN A 2 1.60 17.29 -0.55
CA GLN A 2 2.25 16.52 -1.61
C GLN A 2 3.43 15.71 -1.04
N LEU A 3 3.70 14.56 -1.66
CA LEU A 3 4.65 13.56 -1.19
C LEU A 3 5.30 12.86 -2.37
N SER A 4 6.61 12.64 -2.34
CA SER A 4 7.25 11.81 -3.38
C SER A 4 6.97 10.32 -3.16
N ARG A 5 7.00 9.52 -4.22
CA ARG A 5 6.79 8.05 -4.16
C ARG A 5 7.70 7.35 -3.15
N TYR A 6 8.98 7.73 -3.10
CA TYR A 6 9.93 7.20 -2.12
C TYR A 6 9.45 7.44 -0.68
N LYS A 7 9.00 8.67 -0.41
CA LYS A 7 8.56 9.12 0.90
C LYS A 7 7.21 8.48 1.27
N ALA A 8 6.37 8.13 0.30
CA ALA A 8 5.17 7.30 0.50
C ALA A 8 5.49 5.91 1.05
N GLN A 9 6.52 5.25 0.53
CA GLN A 9 6.97 3.96 1.05
C GLN A 9 7.46 4.07 2.50
N GLU A 10 8.22 5.11 2.83
CA GLU A 10 8.67 5.37 4.20
C GLU A 10 7.48 5.57 5.15
N ILE A 11 6.49 6.38 4.77
CA ILE A 11 5.27 6.59 5.58
C ILE A 11 4.52 5.27 5.78
N ILE A 12 4.36 4.46 4.74
CA ILE A 12 3.69 3.14 4.85
C ILE A 12 4.44 2.25 5.85
N ARG A 13 5.77 2.20 5.80
CA ARG A 13 6.59 1.44 6.75
C ARG A 13 6.48 2.00 8.17
N ALA A 14 6.47 3.32 8.31
CA ALA A 14 6.34 4.01 9.59
C ALA A 14 4.98 3.77 10.26
N THR A 15 3.96 3.27 9.54
CA THR A 15 2.69 2.85 10.17
C THR A 15 2.88 1.74 11.20
N ARG A 16 3.96 0.94 11.13
CA ARG A 16 4.21 -0.22 11.99
C ARG A 16 3.00 -1.16 12.08
N GLY A 17 2.30 -1.35 10.95
CA GLY A 17 1.14 -2.22 10.85
C GLY A 17 -0.19 -1.62 11.31
N LYS A 18 -0.23 -0.31 11.60
CA LYS A 18 -1.48 0.45 11.72
C LYS A 18 -2.22 0.50 10.37
N ILE A 19 -3.53 0.73 10.44
CA ILE A 19 -4.40 0.79 9.27
C ILE A 19 -4.20 2.12 8.56
N PHE A 20 -4.18 2.08 7.23
CA PHE A 20 -4.14 3.24 6.35
C PHE A 20 -5.05 3.02 5.14
N SER A 21 -5.35 4.08 4.39
CA SER A 21 -6.02 3.95 3.09
C SER A 21 -5.13 4.44 1.96
N CYS A 22 -5.24 3.82 0.80
CA CYS A 22 -4.48 4.21 -0.38
C CYS A 22 -5.35 4.22 -1.63
N GLU A 23 -4.95 5.03 -2.61
CA GLU A 23 -5.55 5.11 -3.93
C GLU A 23 -4.47 4.98 -4.99
N PHE A 24 -4.63 4.04 -5.94
CA PHE A 24 -3.66 3.81 -7.01
C PHE A 24 -4.33 3.30 -8.29
N ILE A 25 -3.67 3.52 -9.42
CA ILE A 25 -4.15 3.04 -10.72
C ILE A 25 -3.72 1.57 -10.91
N LYS A 26 -4.69 0.70 -11.21
CA LYS A 26 -4.45 -0.71 -11.56
C LYS A 26 -3.81 -0.83 -12.94
N LYS A 27 -3.34 -2.03 -13.28
CA LYS A 27 -2.83 -2.34 -14.62
C LYS A 27 -3.86 -2.09 -15.74
N ASP A 28 -5.16 -2.24 -15.43
CA ASP A 28 -6.26 -1.98 -16.37
C ASP A 28 -6.64 -0.48 -16.49
N GLY A 29 -5.90 0.42 -15.83
CA GLY A 29 -6.13 1.86 -15.89
C GLY A 29 -7.21 2.38 -14.92
N SER A 30 -7.97 1.51 -14.25
CA SER A 30 -9.00 1.97 -13.30
C SER A 30 -8.43 2.26 -11.91
N LEU A 31 -9.02 3.24 -11.22
CA LEU A 31 -8.64 3.65 -9.88
C LEU A 31 -9.11 2.62 -8.84
N ARG A 32 -8.20 2.20 -7.96
CA ARG A 32 -8.52 1.39 -6.79
C ARG A 32 -8.31 2.19 -5.52
N LYS A 33 -9.33 2.22 -4.67
CA LYS A 33 -9.25 2.70 -3.28
C LYS A 33 -9.35 1.50 -2.35
N MET A 34 -8.46 1.39 -1.37
CA MET A 34 -8.56 0.31 -0.36
C MET A 34 -8.02 0.73 1.00
N ILE A 35 -8.50 0.02 2.03
CA ILE A 35 -8.04 0.13 3.41
C ILE A 35 -7.09 -1.05 3.67
N ALA A 36 -5.85 -0.75 4.05
CA ALA A 36 -4.79 -1.73 4.13
C ALA A 36 -3.97 -1.60 5.41
N ARG A 37 -3.25 -2.68 5.75
CA ARG A 37 -2.22 -2.68 6.78
C ARG A 37 -1.07 -3.63 6.41
N ILE A 38 0.13 -3.34 6.91
CA ILE A 38 1.30 -4.20 6.72
C ILE A 38 1.49 -5.16 7.90
N GLY A 39 2.29 -6.21 7.68
CA GLY A 39 2.78 -7.09 8.75
C GLY A 39 1.77 -8.10 9.30
N VAL A 40 0.63 -8.32 8.64
CA VAL A 40 -0.29 -9.40 9.01
C VAL A 40 0.38 -10.73 8.74
N LYS A 41 0.58 -11.54 9.79
CA LYS A 41 1.20 -12.87 9.71
C LYS A 41 0.20 -14.01 9.87
N LYS A 42 -0.90 -13.80 10.61
CA LYS A 42 -1.86 -14.85 10.99
C LYS A 42 -2.51 -15.58 9.80
N ASN A 43 -2.57 -14.94 8.64
CA ASN A 43 -3.20 -15.49 7.43
C ASN A 43 -2.19 -15.98 6.38
N LEU A 44 -0.89 -15.97 6.68
CA LEU A 44 0.14 -16.41 5.74
C LEU A 44 -0.02 -17.91 5.45
N LYS A 45 0.10 -18.29 4.18
CA LYS A 45 0.04 -19.69 3.71
C LYS A 45 1.41 -20.22 3.26
N GLY A 46 2.50 -19.52 3.60
CA GLY A 46 3.84 -19.79 3.05
C GLY A 46 4.04 -19.26 1.64
N GLY A 47 5.22 -19.51 1.06
CA GLY A 47 5.60 -19.09 -0.31
C GLY A 47 6.59 -17.91 -0.37
N LYS A 48 6.97 -17.53 -1.59
CA LYS A 48 7.88 -16.39 -1.86
C LYS A 48 7.07 -15.13 -2.12
N ASN A 49 7.36 -14.06 -1.38
CA ASN A 49 6.77 -12.75 -1.63
C ASN A 49 7.48 -12.10 -2.83
N GLY A 50 6.77 -11.94 -3.95
CA GLY A 50 7.30 -11.29 -5.15
C GLY A 50 7.35 -9.75 -5.07
N ALA A 51 6.78 -9.15 -4.02
CA ALA A 51 6.86 -7.71 -3.83
C ALA A 51 8.24 -7.30 -3.31
N SER A 52 8.84 -6.32 -3.96
CA SER A 52 10.15 -5.80 -3.62
C SER A 52 10.23 -4.30 -3.92
N GLU A 53 11.26 -3.64 -3.40
CA GLU A 53 11.55 -2.26 -3.78
C GLU A 53 11.88 -2.15 -5.28
N LYS A 54 12.55 -3.17 -5.84
CA LYS A 54 12.96 -3.19 -7.26
C LYS A 54 11.78 -3.12 -8.24
N ASN A 55 10.63 -3.67 -7.86
CA ASN A 55 9.42 -3.62 -8.69
C ASN A 55 8.38 -2.62 -8.18
N SER A 56 8.75 -1.72 -7.25
CA SER A 56 7.85 -0.71 -6.68
C SER A 56 6.58 -1.32 -6.05
N LEU A 57 6.66 -2.56 -5.54
CA LEU A 57 5.51 -3.25 -4.95
C LEU A 57 5.63 -3.36 -3.43
N ILE A 58 4.53 -3.10 -2.73
CA ILE A 58 4.39 -3.39 -1.30
C ILE A 58 3.26 -4.39 -1.08
N THR A 59 3.58 -5.51 -0.44
CA THR A 59 2.57 -6.46 0.02
C THR A 59 1.88 -5.93 1.27
N VAL A 60 0.55 -5.86 1.20
CA VAL A 60 -0.33 -5.41 2.27
C VAL A 60 -1.46 -6.41 2.46
N TRP A 61 -2.09 -6.35 3.63
CA TRP A 61 -3.37 -6.99 3.87
C TRP A 61 -4.49 -5.98 3.64
N ASP A 62 -5.34 -6.26 2.65
CA ASP A 62 -6.54 -5.49 2.36
C ASP A 62 -7.63 -5.88 3.37
N MET A 63 -7.98 -4.92 4.22
CA MET A 63 -8.93 -5.11 5.31
C MET A 63 -10.37 -5.23 4.82
N THR A 64 -10.66 -4.73 3.61
CA THR A 64 -12.01 -4.76 3.04
C THR A 64 -12.35 -6.14 2.48
N VAL A 65 -11.41 -6.78 1.78
CA VAL A 65 -11.62 -8.11 1.19
C VAL A 65 -11.07 -9.25 2.06
N GLY A 66 -10.29 -8.94 3.09
CA GLY A 66 -9.67 -9.95 3.96
C GLY A 66 -8.63 -10.79 3.22
N GLY A 67 -7.72 -10.16 2.48
CA GLY A 67 -6.72 -10.87 1.68
C GLY A 67 -5.45 -10.08 1.42
N TYR A 68 -4.36 -10.79 1.09
CA TYR A 68 -3.12 -10.15 0.68
C TYR A 68 -3.26 -9.53 -0.71
N ARG A 69 -2.77 -8.30 -0.87
CA ARG A 69 -2.67 -7.59 -2.14
C ARG A 69 -1.35 -6.85 -2.23
N MET A 70 -1.02 -6.42 -3.44
CA MET A 70 0.14 -5.58 -3.70
C MET A 70 -0.32 -4.17 -4.08
N ILE A 71 0.31 -3.18 -3.47
CA ILE A 71 0.23 -1.78 -3.89
C ILE A 71 1.37 -1.54 -4.87
N ASN A 72 1.06 -0.94 -6.02
CA ASN A 72 2.07 -0.42 -6.93
C ASN A 72 2.37 1.04 -6.57
N LEU A 73 3.57 1.29 -6.06
CA LEU A 73 4.05 2.62 -5.67
C LEU A 73 4.27 3.54 -6.87
N ALA A 74 4.55 2.98 -8.06
CA ALA A 74 4.74 3.77 -9.27
C ALA A 74 3.43 4.48 -9.68
N THR A 75 2.29 3.81 -9.48
CA THR A 75 0.96 4.30 -9.83
C THR A 75 0.12 4.76 -8.63
N LEU A 76 0.75 4.89 -7.45
CA LEU A 76 0.13 5.40 -6.24
C LEU A 76 -0.21 6.88 -6.44
N GLN A 77 -1.46 7.24 -6.18
CA GLN A 77 -1.98 8.60 -6.34
C GLN A 77 -2.16 9.26 -4.97
N ALA A 78 -2.66 8.53 -3.97
CA ALA A 78 -2.88 9.09 -2.65
C ALA A 78 -2.69 8.07 -1.53
N LEU A 79 -2.31 8.60 -0.36
CA LEU A 79 -2.14 7.84 0.87
C LEU A 79 -2.77 8.63 2.02
N LYS A 80 -3.56 7.97 2.87
CA LYS A 80 -4.10 8.56 4.10
C LYS A 80 -3.67 7.74 5.30
N VAL A 81 -2.94 8.37 6.22
CA VAL A 81 -2.38 7.75 7.42
C VAL A 81 -2.63 8.69 8.60
N GLY A 82 -3.15 8.16 9.72
CA GLY A 82 -3.34 8.96 10.93
C GLY A 82 -4.26 10.17 10.74
N GLY A 83 -5.24 10.10 9.83
CA GLY A 83 -6.16 11.20 9.52
C GLY A 83 -5.65 12.18 8.45
N VAL A 84 -4.35 12.19 8.15
CA VAL A 84 -3.75 13.10 7.16
C VAL A 84 -3.73 12.46 5.77
N ARG A 85 -4.16 13.21 4.75
CA ARG A 85 -4.12 12.80 3.34
C ARG A 85 -2.93 13.42 2.61
N TYR A 86 -2.18 12.56 1.93
CA TYR A 86 -1.03 12.88 1.09
C TYR A 86 -1.36 12.53 -0.36
N GLU A 87 -1.14 13.47 -1.27
CA GLU A 87 -1.15 13.24 -2.71
C GLU A 87 0.27 12.91 -3.14
N VAL A 88 0.43 11.84 -3.92
CA VAL A 88 1.71 11.31 -4.35
C VAL A 88 2.02 11.84 -5.74
N ILE A 89 3.15 12.53 -5.86
CA ILE A 89 3.63 13.15 -7.11
C ILE A 89 4.96 12.54 -7.58
#